data_AF-A0A093ZIS5-F1
#
_entry.id   AF-A0A093ZIS5-F1
#
_cell.length_a   1.000
_cell.length_b   1.000
_cell.length_c   1.000
_cell.angle_alpha   90.00
_cell.angle_beta   90.00
_cell.angle_gamma   90.00
#
_symmetry.space_group_name_H-M   'P 1'
#
loop_
_entity.id
_entity.type
_entity.pdbx_description
1 polymer ?
#
loop_
_entity_poly.entity_id
_entity_poly.type
_entity_poly.pdbx_seq_one_letter_code
_entity_poly.pdbx_strand_id
1 'polypeptide(L)'
;MVEATAVVPEGRITPEDSGLWADSQIAPLAATVEFAHSQNQKIAIQLAHAGRKASTVAPWLSSGATATEAVGGWPENVLAPSAISFSPGNFPDPKAMTLQQIEEFKVAFVEAAKRAVKAGIDVIEIHNAHGYLLHEFLSPASNVRTDAYGGSFENRTRLTLEVAKAVRAAIPEGMPLFVRISASDNLENAPGFKGESWTLADSIKLAPLLAEAGVDLLDVSSGGNHLSQKIAPVPGYQAEFAKAIKKAVGDKLAVGA
;
A
#
# COMPACT_ATOMS: atom_id res chain seq x y z
N MET A 1 -9.79 12.34 2.06
CA MET A 1 -8.79 11.31 2.40
C MET A 1 -7.48 12.03 2.66
N VAL A 2 -6.88 11.84 3.82
CA VAL A 2 -5.51 12.25 4.15
C VAL A 2 -4.55 11.38 3.33
N GLU A 3 -3.46 11.98 2.87
CA GLU A 3 -2.43 11.31 2.07
C GLU A 3 -1.84 10.05 2.73
N ALA A 4 -1.06 9.29 1.94
CA ALA A 4 -0.32 8.13 2.40
C ALA A 4 0.50 8.48 3.67
N THR A 5 0.10 7.89 4.78
CA THR A 5 0.66 8.17 6.11
C THR A 5 1.42 6.96 6.60
N ALA A 6 2.73 7.12 6.80
CA ALA A 6 3.61 6.00 7.09
C ALA A 6 3.39 5.42 8.49
N VAL A 7 3.38 4.08 8.58
CA VAL A 7 3.19 3.35 9.84
C VAL A 7 4.48 3.22 10.67
N VAL A 8 5.63 3.46 10.05
CA VAL A 8 6.98 3.51 10.65
C VAL A 8 7.82 4.58 9.93
N PRO A 9 8.86 5.15 10.57
CA PRO A 9 9.67 6.22 9.98
C PRO A 9 10.30 5.84 8.63
N GLU A 10 10.83 4.63 8.51
CA GLU A 10 11.47 4.11 7.29
C GLU A 10 10.48 3.73 6.18
N GLY A 11 9.18 3.68 6.52
CA GLY A 11 8.10 3.36 5.61
C GLY A 11 7.59 4.56 4.81
N ARG A 12 8.16 5.76 5.02
CA ARG A 12 7.86 6.95 4.22
C ARG A 12 8.41 6.83 2.80
N ILE A 13 7.79 7.53 1.85
CA ILE A 13 8.32 7.71 0.49
C ILE A 13 9.44 8.73 0.53
N THR A 14 9.19 9.87 1.18
CA THR A 14 10.13 11.01 1.29
C THR A 14 10.30 11.47 2.75
N PRO A 15 11.37 12.19 3.10
CA PRO A 15 11.57 12.70 4.46
C PRO A 15 10.42 13.55 5.00
N GLU A 16 9.69 14.24 4.13
CA GLU A 16 8.59 15.14 4.44
C GLU A 16 7.23 14.44 4.60
N ASP A 17 7.12 13.15 4.28
CA ASP A 17 5.86 12.41 4.32
C ASP A 17 5.24 12.40 5.73
N SER A 18 3.90 12.44 5.74
CA SER A 18 3.06 12.22 6.91
C SER A 18 3.37 10.86 7.59
N GLY A 19 3.20 10.83 8.91
CA GLY A 19 3.49 9.68 9.75
C GLY A 19 2.51 9.48 10.90
N LEU A 20 2.30 8.22 11.29
CA LEU A 20 1.47 7.85 12.43
C LEU A 20 2.04 6.68 13.24
N TRP A 21 3.36 6.69 13.44
CA TRP A 21 4.12 5.68 14.19
C TRP A 21 4.29 6.02 15.68
N ALA A 22 4.02 7.27 16.09
CA ALA A 22 4.18 7.74 17.46
C ALA A 22 2.95 8.52 17.97
N ASP A 23 2.71 8.46 19.27
CA ASP A 23 1.55 9.11 19.91
C ASP A 23 1.57 10.64 19.79
N SER A 24 2.75 11.24 19.65
CA SER A 24 2.89 12.68 19.40
C SER A 24 2.26 13.13 18.08
N GLN A 25 2.02 12.21 17.13
CA GLN A 25 1.40 12.51 15.83
C GLN A 25 -0.14 12.51 15.89
N ILE A 26 -0.74 12.08 17.01
CA ILE A 26 -2.20 12.03 17.17
C ILE A 26 -2.81 13.43 17.25
N ALA A 27 -2.27 14.31 18.10
CA ALA A 27 -2.88 15.62 18.33
C ALA A 27 -2.86 16.52 17.07
N PRO A 28 -1.76 16.60 16.29
CA PRO A 28 -1.77 17.32 15.01
C PRO A 28 -2.75 16.74 13.99
N LEU A 29 -2.87 15.40 13.91
CA LEU A 29 -3.86 14.77 13.03
C LEU A 29 -5.29 15.09 13.48
N ALA A 30 -5.56 15.04 14.79
CA ALA A 30 -6.86 15.33 15.37
C ALA A 30 -7.32 16.77 15.07
N ALA A 31 -6.42 17.75 15.03
CA ALA A 31 -6.75 19.12 14.64
C ALA A 31 -7.25 19.20 13.18
N THR A 32 -6.66 18.42 12.27
CA THR A 32 -7.14 18.30 10.88
C THR A 32 -8.51 17.62 10.81
N VAL A 33 -8.73 16.60 11.62
CA VAL A 33 -10.01 15.90 11.74
C VAL A 33 -11.10 16.84 12.26
N GLU A 34 -10.83 17.57 13.34
CA GLU A 34 -11.75 18.55 13.93
C GLU A 34 -12.13 19.62 12.91
N PHE A 35 -11.16 20.12 12.14
CA PHE A 35 -11.43 21.07 11.07
C PHE A 35 -12.38 20.48 10.01
N ALA A 36 -12.12 19.27 9.52
CA ALA A 36 -13.01 18.63 8.53
C ALA A 36 -14.43 18.40 9.09
N HIS A 37 -14.54 17.92 10.33
CA HIS A 37 -15.83 17.71 11.01
C HIS A 37 -16.58 19.03 11.23
N SER A 38 -15.89 20.14 11.50
CA SER A 38 -16.51 21.47 11.62
C SER A 38 -17.20 21.93 10.32
N GLN A 39 -16.80 21.37 9.17
CA GLN A 39 -17.38 21.62 7.85
C GLN A 39 -18.41 20.54 7.46
N ASN A 40 -18.85 19.73 8.42
CA ASN A 40 -19.75 18.59 8.22
C ASN A 40 -19.23 17.59 7.18
N GLN A 41 -17.91 17.45 7.06
CA GLN A 41 -17.25 16.49 6.17
C GLN A 41 -16.78 15.26 6.94
N LYS A 42 -16.77 14.12 6.25
CA LYS A 42 -16.09 12.91 6.72
C LYS A 42 -14.64 12.90 6.26
N ILE A 43 -13.76 12.35 7.08
CA ILE A 43 -12.32 12.30 6.78
C ILE A 43 -11.78 10.88 6.94
N ALA A 44 -11.11 10.44 5.89
CA ALA A 44 -10.45 9.14 5.80
C ALA A 44 -8.93 9.32 5.87
N ILE A 45 -8.17 8.29 6.24
CA ILE A 45 -6.69 8.26 6.15
C ILE A 45 -6.21 7.02 5.42
N GLN A 46 -5.17 7.17 4.60
CA GLN A 46 -4.48 6.03 4.00
C GLN A 46 -3.23 5.68 4.80
N LEU A 47 -3.16 4.48 5.38
CA LEU A 47 -1.98 3.97 6.08
C LEU A 47 -1.07 3.22 5.12
N ALA A 48 0.22 3.54 5.13
CA ALA A 48 1.15 3.12 4.08
C ALA A 48 2.53 2.70 4.60
N HIS A 49 3.24 1.98 3.72
CA HIS A 49 4.67 1.71 3.83
C HIS A 49 5.26 1.61 2.42
N ALA A 50 6.20 2.48 2.07
CA ALA A 50 6.71 2.66 0.71
C ALA A 50 7.61 1.53 0.20
N GLY A 51 8.09 0.65 1.08
CA GLY A 51 8.84 -0.54 0.71
C GLY A 51 10.11 -0.18 -0.08
N ARG A 52 10.39 -0.86 -1.19
CA ARG A 52 11.58 -0.58 -2.04
C ARG A 52 11.57 0.77 -2.74
N LYS A 53 10.48 1.53 -2.60
CA LYS A 53 10.33 2.90 -3.12
C LYS A 53 10.43 3.96 -2.02
N ALA A 54 10.84 3.57 -0.81
CA ALA A 54 11.14 4.47 0.30
C ALA A 54 12.46 5.23 0.10
N SER A 55 12.67 6.24 0.95
CA SER A 55 13.89 7.05 0.99
C SER A 55 14.22 7.72 -0.34
N THR A 56 13.22 8.37 -0.94
CA THR A 56 13.38 9.23 -2.12
C THR A 56 13.22 10.70 -1.75
N VAL A 57 13.72 11.61 -2.58
CA VAL A 57 13.45 13.04 -2.43
C VAL A 57 12.07 13.39 -2.93
N ALA A 58 11.53 14.51 -2.46
CA ALA A 58 10.26 15.05 -2.94
C ALA A 58 10.24 15.20 -4.48
N PRO A 59 9.10 14.92 -5.15
CA PRO A 59 9.04 14.89 -6.62
C PRO A 59 9.45 16.20 -7.32
N TRP A 60 9.30 17.36 -6.67
CA TRP A 60 9.71 18.65 -7.23
C TRP A 60 11.23 18.88 -7.21
N LEU A 61 11.99 18.09 -6.43
CA LEU A 61 13.46 18.09 -6.45
C LEU A 61 13.97 17.14 -7.54
N SER A 62 13.47 15.90 -7.54
CA SER A 62 13.73 14.90 -8.57
C SER A 62 12.77 13.74 -8.44
N SER A 63 12.29 13.20 -9.56
CA SER A 63 11.41 12.04 -9.55
C SER A 63 12.19 10.76 -9.22
N GLY A 64 12.04 10.27 -7.99
CA GLY A 64 12.57 8.98 -7.56
C GLY A 64 14.08 8.94 -7.29
N ALA A 65 14.76 10.09 -7.18
CA ALA A 65 16.14 10.11 -6.73
C ALA A 65 16.21 9.76 -5.24
N THR A 66 17.24 9.01 -4.86
CA THR A 66 17.49 8.61 -3.48
C THR A 66 17.70 9.84 -2.57
N ALA A 67 16.94 9.91 -1.48
CA ALA A 67 17.25 10.79 -0.36
C ALA A 67 18.38 10.13 0.44
N THR A 68 19.52 10.81 0.53
CA THR A 68 20.65 10.37 1.36
C THR A 68 20.49 10.86 2.80
N GLU A 69 21.28 10.33 3.73
CA GLU A 69 21.28 10.80 5.12
C GLU A 69 21.51 12.32 5.24
N ALA A 70 22.30 12.90 4.34
CA ALA A 70 22.58 14.34 4.31
C ALA A 70 21.34 15.22 4.10
N VAL A 71 20.26 14.66 3.55
CA VAL A 71 18.96 15.32 3.36
C VAL A 71 17.84 14.62 4.13
N GLY A 72 18.19 13.86 5.18
CA GLY A 72 17.22 13.19 6.05
C GLY A 72 16.65 11.87 5.53
N GLY A 73 17.25 11.29 4.48
CA GLY A 73 16.93 9.95 3.99
C GLY A 73 17.54 8.82 4.83
N TRP A 74 17.17 7.58 4.48
CA TRP A 74 17.55 6.34 5.17
C TRP A 74 17.80 5.20 4.15
N PRO A 75 18.70 5.39 3.16
CA PRO A 75 18.87 4.44 2.06
C PRO A 75 19.27 3.03 2.54
N GLU A 76 20.00 2.94 3.64
CA GLU A 76 20.44 1.67 4.23
C GLU A 76 19.34 0.92 5.00
N ASN A 77 18.17 1.52 5.23
CA ASN A 77 17.07 0.91 5.98
C ASN A 77 15.80 0.71 5.15
N VAL A 78 15.94 0.64 3.82
CA VAL A 78 14.84 0.35 2.90
C VAL A 78 14.55 -1.15 2.91
N LEU A 79 13.28 -1.51 3.10
CA LEU A 79 12.82 -2.90 3.22
C LEU A 79 11.89 -3.29 2.06
N ALA A 80 11.95 -4.56 1.66
CA ALA A 80 11.11 -5.13 0.59
C ALA A 80 10.90 -6.65 0.81
N PRO A 81 9.96 -7.31 0.11
CA PRO A 81 9.87 -8.78 0.16
C PRO A 81 11.14 -9.48 -0.33
N SER A 82 11.87 -8.87 -1.26
CA SER A 82 13.12 -9.41 -1.84
C SER A 82 14.11 -8.28 -2.10
N ALA A 83 15.41 -8.58 -2.11
CA ALA A 83 16.49 -7.62 -2.36
C ALA A 83 16.59 -7.24 -3.85
N ILE A 84 15.53 -6.63 -4.39
CA ILE A 84 15.40 -6.23 -5.79
C ILE A 84 15.00 -4.75 -5.81
N SER A 85 15.92 -3.87 -6.20
CA SER A 85 15.64 -2.44 -6.36
C SER A 85 14.58 -2.18 -7.44
N PHE A 86 13.75 -1.16 -7.22
CA PHE A 86 12.77 -0.72 -8.22
C PHE A 86 13.46 -0.14 -9.47
N SER A 87 14.55 0.61 -9.28
CA SER A 87 15.35 1.22 -10.34
C SER A 87 16.82 1.30 -9.91
N PRO A 88 17.64 0.29 -10.26
CA PRO A 88 19.04 0.23 -9.88
C PRO A 88 19.80 1.52 -10.23
N GLY A 89 20.51 2.08 -9.25
CA GLY A 89 21.28 3.32 -9.39
C GLY A 89 20.48 4.61 -9.20
N ASN A 90 19.14 4.56 -9.17
CA ASN A 90 18.31 5.74 -8.90
C ASN A 90 17.57 5.62 -7.55
N PHE A 91 17.13 4.41 -7.21
CA PHE A 91 16.49 4.08 -5.94
C PHE A 91 17.46 3.31 -5.03
N PRO A 92 17.28 3.36 -3.70
CA PRO A 92 18.04 2.54 -2.77
C PRO A 92 17.90 1.04 -3.07
N ASP A 93 18.95 0.28 -2.76
CA ASP A 93 18.87 -1.18 -2.79
C ASP A 93 18.20 -1.69 -1.51
N PRO A 94 17.04 -2.35 -1.61
CA PRO A 94 16.30 -2.77 -0.42
C PRO A 94 16.90 -4.02 0.21
N LYS A 95 16.70 -4.16 1.52
CA LYS A 95 16.94 -5.41 2.26
C LYS A 95 15.68 -6.27 2.25
N ALA A 96 15.85 -7.57 2.00
CA ALA A 96 14.75 -8.52 2.09
C ALA A 96 14.28 -8.64 3.55
N MET A 97 12.99 -8.46 3.79
CA MET A 97 12.41 -8.56 5.13
C MET A 97 12.58 -9.96 5.71
N THR A 98 12.99 -10.03 6.97
CA THR A 98 12.92 -11.24 7.79
C THR A 98 11.47 -11.52 8.21
N LEU A 99 11.18 -12.74 8.67
CA LEU A 99 9.86 -13.05 9.25
C LEU A 99 9.55 -12.18 10.47
N GLN A 100 10.56 -11.86 11.28
CA GLN A 100 10.40 -10.96 12.41
C GLN A 100 9.97 -9.55 11.97
N GLN A 101 10.61 -9.00 10.94
CA GLN A 101 10.23 -7.69 10.40
C GLN A 101 8.83 -7.68 9.79
N ILE A 102 8.37 -8.82 9.25
CA ILE A 102 6.98 -8.97 8.78
C ILE A 102 6.00 -8.91 9.96
N GLU A 103 6.32 -9.52 11.10
CA GLU A 103 5.52 -9.39 12.33
C GLU A 103 5.52 -7.96 12.87
N GLU A 104 6.68 -7.32 12.95
CA GLU A 104 6.82 -5.92 13.39
C GLU A 104 6.02 -4.97 12.49
N PHE A 105 6.05 -5.21 11.18
CA PHE A 105 5.25 -4.47 10.20
C PHE A 105 3.74 -4.60 10.43
N LYS A 106 3.24 -5.82 10.72
CA LYS A 106 1.83 -6.03 11.07
C LYS A 106 1.43 -5.28 12.33
N VAL A 107 2.28 -5.30 13.36
CA VAL A 107 2.07 -4.56 14.60
C VAL A 107 2.04 -3.05 14.33
N ALA A 108 2.97 -2.53 13.55
CA ALA A 108 3.01 -1.10 13.22
C ALA A 108 1.74 -0.62 12.50
N PHE A 109 1.21 -1.42 11.57
CA PHE A 109 -0.08 -1.13 10.92
C PHE A 109 -1.24 -1.05 11.91
N VAL A 110 -1.31 -2.01 12.84
CA VAL A 110 -2.34 -2.03 13.89
C VAL A 110 -2.22 -0.81 14.81
N GLU A 111 -1.02 -0.47 15.25
CA GLU A 111 -0.80 0.68 16.13
C GLU A 111 -1.11 2.00 15.43
N ALA A 112 -0.75 2.15 14.15
CA ALA A 112 -1.15 3.31 13.35
C ALA A 112 -2.68 3.40 13.18
N ALA A 113 -3.37 2.28 12.96
CA ALA A 113 -4.83 2.24 12.90
C ALA A 113 -5.48 2.69 14.21
N LYS A 114 -5.00 2.21 15.36
CA LYS A 114 -5.47 2.65 16.68
C LYS A 114 -5.25 4.14 16.91
N ARG A 115 -4.10 4.66 16.48
CA ARG A 115 -3.80 6.11 16.55
C ARG A 115 -4.73 6.93 15.66
N ALA A 116 -5.06 6.45 14.45
CA ALA A 116 -6.01 7.10 13.56
C ALA A 116 -7.41 7.16 14.17
N VAL A 117 -7.87 6.05 14.77
CA VAL A 117 -9.13 6.00 15.53
C VAL A 117 -9.11 7.00 16.69
N LYS A 118 -8.03 7.04 17.47
CA LYS A 118 -7.88 7.99 18.59
C LYS A 118 -7.83 9.46 18.13
N ALA A 119 -7.37 9.72 16.90
CA ALA A 119 -7.41 11.05 16.28
C ALA A 119 -8.80 11.43 15.71
N GLY A 120 -9.76 10.50 15.69
CA GLY A 120 -11.13 10.74 15.22
C GLY A 120 -11.37 10.49 13.74
N ILE A 121 -10.46 9.81 13.04
CA ILE A 121 -10.64 9.44 11.63
C ILE A 121 -11.90 8.57 11.45
N ASP A 122 -12.68 8.82 10.39
CA ASP A 122 -13.92 8.11 10.10
C ASP A 122 -13.72 6.82 9.27
N VAL A 123 -12.65 6.75 8.46
CA VAL A 123 -12.38 5.64 7.52
C VAL A 123 -10.87 5.39 7.43
N ILE A 124 -10.46 4.13 7.46
CA ILE A 124 -9.06 3.73 7.24
C ILE A 124 -8.95 3.02 5.90
N GLU A 125 -7.96 3.43 5.09
CA GLU A 125 -7.55 2.75 3.88
C GLU A 125 -6.17 2.13 4.05
N ILE A 126 -6.03 0.85 3.74
CA ILE A 126 -4.72 0.17 3.70
C ILE A 126 -4.13 0.36 2.30
N HIS A 127 -2.93 0.93 2.22
CA HIS A 127 -2.25 1.11 0.95
C HIS A 127 -1.59 -0.20 0.46
N ASN A 128 -2.23 -0.88 -0.48
CA ASN A 128 -1.78 -2.14 -1.09
C ASN A 128 -1.63 -2.01 -2.63
N ALA A 129 -1.09 -0.87 -3.09
CA ALA A 129 -1.04 -0.50 -4.50
C ALA A 129 0.27 0.22 -4.85
N HIS A 130 0.39 0.68 -6.09
CA HIS A 130 1.44 1.58 -6.58
C HIS A 130 2.89 1.10 -6.43
N GLY A 131 3.08 -0.18 -6.15
CA GLY A 131 4.39 -0.80 -6.01
C GLY A 131 5.08 -0.47 -4.68
N TYR A 132 4.29 -0.11 -3.67
CA TYR A 132 4.73 -0.01 -2.29
C TYR A 132 4.60 -1.37 -1.59
N LEU A 133 5.01 -1.46 -0.33
CA LEU A 133 5.40 -2.72 0.30
C LEU A 133 4.38 -3.85 0.15
N LEU A 134 3.10 -3.63 0.47
CA LEU A 134 2.09 -4.67 0.34
C LEU A 134 1.86 -5.09 -1.13
N HIS A 135 1.89 -4.15 -2.08
CA HIS A 135 1.84 -4.48 -3.51
C HIS A 135 3.08 -5.23 -3.98
N GLU A 136 4.25 -4.91 -3.41
CA GLU A 136 5.49 -5.63 -3.72
C GLU A 136 5.37 -7.11 -3.32
N PHE A 137 4.73 -7.42 -2.19
CA PHE A 137 4.46 -8.80 -1.78
C PHE A 137 3.49 -9.52 -2.71
N LEU A 138 2.51 -8.80 -3.29
CA LEU A 138 1.56 -9.39 -4.23
C LEU A 138 2.22 -9.82 -5.54
N SER A 139 3.14 -9.03 -6.10
CA SER A 139 3.64 -9.25 -7.46
C SER A 139 4.84 -10.20 -7.53
N PRO A 140 4.81 -11.25 -8.38
CA PRO A 140 5.99 -12.07 -8.69
C PRO A 140 7.17 -11.28 -9.28
N ALA A 141 6.93 -10.08 -9.82
CA ALA A 141 7.98 -9.22 -10.37
C ALA A 141 8.85 -8.54 -9.29
N SER A 142 8.41 -8.57 -8.03
CA SER A 142 9.12 -7.97 -6.88
C SER A 142 9.29 -8.93 -5.71
N ASN A 143 8.47 -9.98 -5.62
CA ASN A 143 8.53 -10.98 -4.58
C ASN A 143 8.96 -12.34 -5.13
N VAL A 144 10.23 -12.66 -4.92
CA VAL A 144 10.84 -13.96 -5.26
C VAL A 144 11.11 -14.81 -4.01
N ARG A 145 10.40 -14.54 -2.91
CA ARG A 145 10.55 -15.33 -1.67
C ARG A 145 10.11 -16.77 -1.90
N THR A 146 10.75 -17.67 -1.16
CA THR A 146 10.47 -19.12 -1.17
C THR A 146 9.83 -19.61 0.13
N ASP A 147 9.53 -18.70 1.06
CA ASP A 147 8.87 -19.00 2.32
C ASP A 147 7.34 -18.82 2.23
N ALA A 148 6.67 -18.78 3.37
CA ALA A 148 5.22 -18.64 3.46
C ALA A 148 4.67 -17.32 2.87
N TYR A 149 5.54 -16.36 2.52
CA TYR A 149 5.14 -15.05 2.00
C TYR A 149 5.51 -14.84 0.52
N GLY A 150 5.94 -15.88 -0.22
CA GLY A 150 6.14 -15.80 -1.68
C GLY A 150 5.88 -17.09 -2.44
N GLY A 151 6.07 -17.03 -3.76
CA GLY A 151 5.76 -18.11 -4.68
C GLY A 151 4.27 -18.14 -5.06
N SER A 152 3.48 -18.97 -4.38
CA SER A 152 2.08 -19.17 -4.73
C SER A 152 1.21 -17.92 -4.52
N PHE A 153 0.02 -17.90 -5.14
CA PHE A 153 -0.95 -16.82 -4.94
C PHE A 153 -1.33 -16.67 -3.46
N GLU A 154 -1.54 -17.78 -2.76
CA GLU A 154 -1.91 -17.81 -1.34
C GLU A 154 -0.81 -17.21 -0.47
N ASN A 155 0.46 -17.52 -0.78
CA ASN A 155 1.59 -16.99 -0.04
C ASN A 155 1.81 -15.49 -0.32
N ARG A 156 1.73 -15.06 -1.58
CA ARG A 156 1.88 -13.64 -1.96
C ARG A 156 0.79 -12.75 -1.38
N THR A 157 -0.44 -13.26 -1.27
CA THR A 157 -1.58 -12.53 -0.70
C THR A 157 -1.66 -12.60 0.82
N ARG A 158 -0.88 -13.48 1.47
CA ARG A 158 -0.92 -13.75 2.91
C ARG A 158 -0.77 -12.47 3.74
N LEU A 159 0.27 -11.68 3.47
CA LEU A 159 0.55 -10.49 4.28
C LEU A 159 -0.57 -9.45 4.19
N THR A 160 -1.08 -9.20 2.98
CA THR A 160 -2.23 -8.30 2.78
C THR A 160 -3.44 -8.75 3.59
N LEU A 161 -3.77 -10.04 3.56
CA LEU A 161 -4.92 -10.59 4.29
C LEU A 161 -4.70 -10.58 5.81
N GLU A 162 -3.49 -10.85 6.28
CA GLU A 162 -3.13 -10.75 7.70
C GLU A 162 -3.25 -9.32 8.22
N VAL A 163 -2.74 -8.33 7.48
CA VAL A 163 -2.87 -6.91 7.83
C VAL A 163 -4.34 -6.46 7.82
N ALA A 164 -5.12 -6.83 6.80
CA ALA A 164 -6.54 -6.47 6.73
C ALA A 164 -7.31 -7.00 7.94
N LYS A 165 -7.12 -8.28 8.30
CA LYS A 165 -7.76 -8.89 9.48
C LYS A 165 -7.31 -8.24 10.78
N ALA A 166 -6.02 -7.97 10.92
CA ALA A 166 -5.45 -7.36 12.12
C ALA A 166 -5.96 -5.92 12.33
N VAL A 167 -6.01 -5.12 11.26
CA VAL A 167 -6.55 -3.76 11.30
C VAL A 167 -8.05 -3.79 11.58
N ARG A 168 -8.81 -4.66 10.90
CA ARG A 168 -10.26 -4.85 11.16
C ARG A 168 -10.55 -5.16 12.62
N ALA A 169 -9.74 -6.01 13.26
CA ALA A 169 -9.87 -6.35 14.67
C ALA A 169 -9.49 -5.20 15.63
N ALA A 170 -8.75 -4.20 15.15
CA ALA A 170 -8.21 -3.10 15.98
C ALA A 170 -9.03 -1.81 15.92
N ILE A 171 -10.02 -1.71 15.02
CA ILE A 171 -10.83 -0.52 14.79
C ILE A 171 -12.28 -0.76 15.24
N PRO A 172 -13.07 0.30 15.53
CA PRO A 172 -14.45 0.15 15.97
C PRO A 172 -15.31 -0.66 15.00
N GLU A 173 -16.24 -1.45 15.56
CA GLU A 173 -17.27 -2.14 14.77
C GLU A 173 -18.07 -1.13 13.92
N GLY A 174 -18.28 -1.44 12.64
CA GLY A 174 -18.98 -0.55 11.70
C GLY A 174 -18.14 0.58 11.10
N MET A 175 -16.89 0.81 11.55
CA MET A 175 -15.98 1.74 10.88
C MET A 175 -15.54 1.14 9.53
N PRO A 176 -15.64 1.87 8.39
CA PRO A 176 -15.25 1.31 7.09
C PRO A 176 -13.75 1.01 6.96
N LEU A 177 -13.39 -0.19 6.49
CA LEU A 177 -12.05 -0.55 5.98
C LEU A 177 -12.05 -0.44 4.47
N PHE A 178 -11.15 0.36 3.95
CA PHE A 178 -10.84 0.36 2.53
C PHE A 178 -9.49 -0.35 2.33
N VAL A 179 -9.32 -0.97 1.16
CA VAL A 179 -8.00 -1.41 0.69
C VAL A 179 -7.82 -0.88 -0.71
N ARG A 180 -6.73 -0.13 -0.92
CA ARG A 180 -6.34 0.31 -2.25
C ARG A 180 -5.47 -0.73 -2.92
N ILE A 181 -5.82 -1.17 -4.12
CA ILE A 181 -5.05 -2.17 -4.89
C ILE A 181 -4.62 -1.63 -6.25
N SER A 182 -3.49 -2.12 -6.76
CA SER A 182 -3.19 -2.03 -8.18
C SER A 182 -3.78 -3.25 -8.88
N ALA A 183 -4.73 -3.05 -9.78
CA ALA A 183 -5.45 -4.16 -10.42
C ALA A 183 -4.55 -5.05 -11.29
N SER A 184 -3.54 -4.47 -11.92
CA SER A 184 -2.53 -5.13 -12.75
C SER A 184 -1.24 -4.32 -12.69
N ASP A 185 -0.10 -4.98 -12.82
CA ASP A 185 1.21 -4.35 -13.00
C ASP A 185 1.37 -3.69 -14.38
N ASN A 186 0.48 -3.98 -15.33
CA ASN A 186 0.57 -3.56 -16.74
C ASN A 186 1.87 -4.04 -17.41
N LEU A 187 2.23 -5.30 -17.18
CA LEU A 187 3.46 -5.94 -17.70
C LEU A 187 3.17 -7.00 -18.77
N GLU A 188 1.93 -7.47 -18.88
CA GLU A 188 1.50 -8.53 -19.78
C GLU A 188 1.82 -8.19 -21.25
N ASN A 189 1.80 -6.91 -21.59
CA ASN A 189 2.10 -6.38 -22.93
C ASN A 189 3.38 -5.52 -22.97
N ALA A 190 4.20 -5.53 -21.91
CA ALA A 190 5.40 -4.71 -21.84
C ALA A 190 6.52 -5.30 -22.73
N PRO A 191 7.00 -4.58 -23.77
CA PRO A 191 8.07 -5.07 -24.62
C PRO A 191 9.33 -5.40 -23.81
N GLY A 192 9.84 -6.61 -23.96
CA GLY A 192 11.08 -7.06 -23.32
C GLY A 192 10.93 -7.56 -21.88
N PHE A 193 9.76 -7.46 -21.25
CA PHE A 193 9.52 -8.13 -19.97
C PHE A 193 9.28 -9.62 -20.22
N LYS A 194 10.02 -10.47 -19.53
CA LYS A 194 9.88 -11.94 -19.55
C LYS A 194 9.79 -12.42 -18.11
N GLY A 195 8.57 -12.59 -17.61
CA GLY A 195 8.33 -13.00 -16.23
C GLY A 195 6.85 -13.01 -15.90
N GLU A 196 6.54 -13.47 -14.70
CA GLU A 196 5.20 -13.36 -14.12
C GLU A 196 5.03 -12.00 -13.43
N SER A 197 3.80 -11.50 -13.40
CA SER A 197 3.43 -10.24 -12.78
C SER A 197 2.06 -10.34 -12.13
N TRP A 198 1.69 -9.35 -11.33
CA TRP A 198 0.33 -9.24 -10.82
C TRP A 198 -0.62 -8.83 -11.96
N THR A 199 -1.70 -9.58 -12.15
CA THR A 199 -2.66 -9.35 -13.24
C THR A 199 -4.06 -9.04 -12.70
N LEU A 200 -4.94 -8.56 -13.59
CA LEU A 200 -6.36 -8.37 -13.26
C LEU A 200 -7.02 -9.67 -12.77
N ALA A 201 -6.62 -10.82 -13.32
CA ALA A 201 -7.17 -12.12 -12.90
C ALA A 201 -6.81 -12.44 -11.44
N ASP A 202 -5.63 -12.01 -10.97
CA ASP A 202 -5.22 -12.18 -9.58
C ASP A 202 -5.99 -11.23 -8.66
N SER A 203 -6.20 -9.97 -9.07
CA SER A 203 -7.04 -9.02 -8.33
C SER A 203 -8.48 -9.50 -8.19
N ILE A 204 -9.04 -10.13 -9.24
CA ILE A 204 -10.37 -10.75 -9.20
C ILE A 204 -10.44 -11.89 -8.17
N LYS A 205 -9.37 -12.69 -8.03
CA LYS A 205 -9.30 -13.75 -7.01
C LYS A 205 -9.12 -13.18 -5.59
N LEU A 206 -8.36 -12.10 -5.45
CA LEU A 206 -8.07 -11.48 -4.16
C LEU A 206 -9.30 -10.76 -3.57
N ALA A 207 -10.12 -10.12 -4.40
CA ALA A 207 -11.26 -9.32 -3.95
C ALA A 207 -12.24 -10.03 -2.99
N PRO A 208 -12.73 -11.25 -3.26
CA PRO A 208 -13.60 -11.96 -2.31
C PRO A 208 -12.87 -12.32 -1.00
N LEU A 209 -11.56 -12.60 -1.03
CA LEU A 209 -10.78 -12.88 0.17
C LEU A 209 -10.62 -11.63 1.04
N LEU A 210 -10.54 -10.45 0.44
CA LEU A 210 -10.54 -9.17 1.16
C LEU A 210 -11.90 -8.89 1.79
N ALA A 211 -13.01 -9.18 1.11
CA ALA A 211 -14.34 -9.11 1.73
C ALA A 211 -14.43 -10.02 2.97
N GLU A 212 -13.96 -11.27 2.86
CA GLU A 212 -13.91 -12.22 3.97
C GLU A 212 -12.96 -11.78 5.11
N ALA A 213 -11.96 -10.96 4.81
CA ALA A 213 -11.08 -10.33 5.79
C ALA A 213 -11.71 -9.10 6.48
N GLY A 214 -12.94 -8.71 6.10
CA GLY A 214 -13.66 -7.56 6.66
C GLY A 214 -13.31 -6.22 6.00
N VAL A 215 -13.00 -6.25 4.70
CA VAL A 215 -12.85 -5.05 3.87
C VAL A 215 -14.19 -4.65 3.28
N ASP A 216 -14.56 -3.37 3.44
CA ASP A 216 -15.85 -2.83 3.03
C ASP A 216 -15.81 -2.20 1.63
N LEU A 217 -14.62 -1.72 1.20
CA LEU A 217 -14.43 -1.13 -0.14
C LEU A 217 -13.04 -1.44 -0.72
N LEU A 218 -12.99 -1.72 -2.02
CA LEU A 218 -11.76 -1.73 -2.81
C LEU A 218 -11.64 -0.45 -3.65
N ASP A 219 -10.57 0.30 -3.41
CA ASP A 219 -10.12 1.41 -4.26
C ASP A 219 -9.16 0.84 -5.32
N VAL A 220 -9.58 0.85 -6.58
CA VAL A 220 -8.92 0.15 -7.69
C VAL A 220 -8.09 1.13 -8.50
N SER A 221 -6.78 1.01 -8.35
CA SER A 221 -5.76 1.67 -9.17
C SER A 221 -5.09 0.68 -10.14
N SER A 222 -3.91 1.02 -10.67
CA SER A 222 -3.09 0.12 -11.46
C SER A 222 -1.60 0.50 -11.43
N GLY A 223 -0.74 -0.49 -11.69
CA GLY A 223 0.69 -0.32 -11.89
C GLY A 223 1.49 0.11 -10.67
N GLY A 224 2.65 0.69 -10.95
CA GLY A 224 3.59 1.28 -10.00
C GLY A 224 4.71 0.35 -9.54
N ASN A 225 4.64 -0.96 -9.85
CA ASN A 225 5.57 -1.95 -9.31
C ASN A 225 6.83 -2.18 -10.16
N HIS A 226 6.83 -1.90 -11.47
CA HIS A 226 7.97 -2.22 -12.33
C HIS A 226 8.18 -1.16 -13.43
N LEU A 227 9.43 -0.85 -13.77
CA LEU A 227 9.77 0.20 -14.75
C LEU A 227 9.29 -0.10 -16.17
N SER A 228 9.26 -1.37 -16.56
CA SER A 228 8.81 -1.77 -17.90
C SER A 228 7.31 -1.62 -18.13
N GLN A 229 6.52 -1.31 -17.08
CA GLN A 229 5.07 -1.19 -17.18
C GLN A 229 4.65 -0.23 -18.30
N LYS A 230 3.54 -0.55 -18.96
CA LYS A 230 2.95 0.29 -20.01
C LYS A 230 1.54 0.69 -19.64
N ILE A 231 1.40 1.93 -19.16
CA ILE A 231 0.11 2.53 -18.83
C ILE A 231 -0.24 3.50 -19.96
N ALA A 232 -1.45 3.37 -20.50
CA ALA A 232 -2.04 4.30 -21.45
C ALA A 232 -3.15 5.09 -20.75
N PRO A 233 -2.82 6.18 -20.05
CA PRO A 233 -3.81 6.92 -19.28
C PRO A 233 -4.80 7.61 -20.22
N VAL A 234 -6.07 7.24 -20.10
CA VAL A 234 -7.23 7.90 -20.72
C VAL A 234 -8.27 8.15 -19.64
N PRO A 235 -9.23 9.09 -19.81
CA PRO A 235 -10.28 9.30 -18.82
C PRO A 235 -10.98 7.98 -18.46
N GLY A 236 -11.00 7.63 -17.17
CA GLY A 236 -11.64 6.42 -16.67
C GLY A 236 -10.92 5.10 -16.99
N TYR A 237 -9.64 5.10 -17.38
CA TYR A 237 -8.92 3.87 -17.76
C TYR A 237 -8.89 2.77 -16.68
N GLN A 238 -9.03 3.12 -15.41
CA GLN A 238 -9.10 2.16 -14.29
C GLN A 238 -10.52 1.61 -14.06
N ALA A 239 -11.55 2.24 -14.61
CA ALA A 239 -12.94 1.86 -14.39
C ALA A 239 -13.26 0.47 -14.94
N GLU A 240 -12.60 0.04 -16.03
CA GLU A 240 -12.79 -1.32 -16.56
C GLU A 240 -12.21 -2.39 -15.63
N PHE A 241 -11.11 -2.10 -14.92
CA PHE A 241 -10.60 -2.97 -13.86
C PHE A 241 -11.61 -3.06 -12.70
N ALA A 242 -12.11 -1.91 -12.23
CA ALA A 242 -13.12 -1.87 -11.17
C ALA A 242 -14.40 -2.61 -11.54
N LYS A 243 -14.90 -2.47 -12.78
CA LYS A 243 -16.09 -3.20 -13.27
C LYS A 243 -15.87 -4.71 -13.25
N ALA A 244 -14.72 -5.17 -13.73
CA ALA A 244 -14.40 -6.60 -13.74
C ALA A 244 -14.33 -7.18 -12.32
N ILE A 245 -13.72 -6.44 -11.39
CA ILE A 245 -13.64 -6.83 -9.97
C ILE A 245 -15.02 -6.79 -9.30
N LYS A 246 -15.82 -5.73 -9.53
CA LYS A 246 -17.19 -5.61 -9.00
C LYS A 246 -18.07 -6.77 -9.45
N LYS A 247 -17.95 -7.18 -10.72
CA LYS A 247 -18.68 -8.35 -11.25
C LYS A 247 -18.34 -9.64 -10.50
N ALA A 248 -17.08 -9.82 -10.12
CA ALA A 248 -16.63 -11.03 -9.43
C ALA A 248 -17.00 -11.04 -7.93
N VAL A 249 -16.90 -9.90 -7.26
CA VAL A 249 -17.13 -9.80 -5.81
C VAL A 249 -18.60 -9.59 -5.43
N GLY A 250 -19.43 -9.14 -6.38
CA GLY A 250 -20.85 -8.88 -6.14
C GLY A 250 -21.04 -7.84 -5.04
N ASP A 251 -21.98 -8.08 -4.13
CA ASP A 251 -22.31 -7.15 -3.05
C ASP A 251 -21.56 -7.43 -1.73
N LYS A 252 -20.52 -8.28 -1.77
CA LYS A 252 -19.70 -8.58 -0.59
C LYS A 252 -18.86 -7.38 -0.12
N LEU A 253 -18.50 -6.47 -1.03
CA LEU A 253 -17.86 -5.18 -0.75
C LEU A 253 -18.15 -4.17 -1.87
N ALA A 254 -17.94 -2.89 -1.60
CA ALA A 254 -18.00 -1.82 -2.60
C ALA A 254 -16.72 -1.78 -3.44
N VAL A 255 -16.81 -1.35 -4.71
CA VAL A 255 -15.64 -1.23 -5.60
C VAL A 255 -15.69 0.12 -6.30
N GLY A 256 -14.60 0.87 -6.25
CA GLY A 256 -14.45 2.17 -6.92
C GLY A 256 -13.08 2.29 -7.60
N ALA A 257 -12.96 3.21 -8.56
CA ALA A 257 -11.73 3.63 -9.22
C ALA A 257 -11.81 5.14 -9.50
#